data_AF-A0A455UHW6-F1
#
_entry.id   AF-A0A455UHW6-F1
#
_cell.length_a   1.000
_cell.length_b   1.000
_cell.length_c   1.000
_cell.angle_alpha   90.00
_cell.angle_beta   90.00
_cell.angle_gamma   90.00
#
_symmetry.space_group_name_H-M   'P 1'
#
loop_
_entity.id
_entity.type
_entity.pdbx_description
1 polymer ?
#
loop_
_entity_poly.entity_id
_entity_poly.type
_entity_poly.pdbx_seq_one_letter_code
_entity_poly.pdbx_strand_id
1 'polypeptide(L)'
;MINGMMTLTGAWHKLRTDPTLRFLVVALSFYGMSTFEGPMMAIKTVNALSHYTDWTIGHVHAGALGWVAMITIGSMYHLIPRVFGRTEMHSVNLIAVHFWLATIGTVLYIASMWVNGIMQGLMWRAINPDGTLMYTFIESVEASAPGYFVRLIGGLFWVTGMLIMAFNVYMTVKRREAISHSAPQAA
;
A
#
# COMPACT_ATOMS: atom_id res chain seq x y z
N MET A 1 -9.28 0.55 12.06
CA MET A 1 -10.16 0.82 10.89
C MET A 1 -11.44 1.59 11.28
N ILE A 2 -12.39 0.98 12.00
CA ILE A 2 -13.74 1.56 12.22
C ILE A 2 -13.70 2.98 12.78
N ASN A 3 -12.96 3.19 13.88
CA ASN A 3 -12.85 4.50 14.50
C ASN A 3 -12.38 5.58 13.49
N GLY A 4 -11.27 5.34 12.78
CA GLY A 4 -10.75 6.29 11.79
C GLY A 4 -11.67 6.53 10.58
N MET A 5 -12.36 5.49 10.09
CA MET A 5 -13.31 5.63 8.97
C MET A 5 -14.57 6.38 9.40
N MET A 6 -15.10 6.09 10.59
CA MET A 6 -16.31 6.73 11.11
C MET A 6 -16.07 8.20 11.49
N THR A 7 -14.84 8.59 11.83
CA THR A 7 -14.45 10.01 11.99
C THR A 7 -14.71 10.84 10.72
N LEU A 8 -14.74 10.21 9.55
CA LEU A 8 -15.01 10.88 8.28
C LEU A 8 -16.49 10.93 7.89
N THR A 9 -17.37 10.37 8.71
CA THR A 9 -18.82 10.44 8.50
C THR A 9 -19.25 11.91 8.40
N GLY A 10 -19.93 12.27 7.30
CA GLY A 10 -20.30 13.65 6.96
C GLY A 10 -19.24 14.44 6.17
N ALA A 11 -17.97 13.99 6.15
CA ALA A 11 -16.86 14.65 5.48
C ALA A 11 -16.36 13.93 4.22
N TRP A 12 -17.02 12.85 3.77
CA TRP A 12 -16.64 12.05 2.60
C TRP A 12 -16.45 12.84 1.31
N HIS A 13 -17.17 13.96 1.13
CA HIS A 13 -17.01 14.85 -0.02
C HIS A 13 -15.59 15.43 -0.14
N LYS A 14 -14.85 15.56 0.97
CA LYS A 14 -13.46 16.05 1.00
C LYS A 14 -12.49 15.10 0.30
N LEU A 15 -12.83 13.82 0.15
CA LEU A 15 -11.99 12.90 -0.63
C LEU A 15 -11.88 13.30 -2.10
N ARG A 16 -12.84 14.05 -2.64
CA ARG A 16 -12.76 14.53 -4.03
C ARG A 16 -11.75 15.66 -4.18
N THR A 17 -11.51 16.44 -3.12
CA THR A 17 -10.71 17.68 -3.19
C THR A 17 -9.36 17.57 -2.50
N ASP A 18 -9.22 16.76 -1.44
CA ASP A 18 -8.00 16.62 -0.65
C ASP A 18 -7.32 15.27 -0.91
N PRO A 19 -6.23 15.22 -1.71
CA PRO A 19 -5.50 13.99 -1.96
C PRO A 19 -4.70 13.50 -0.75
N THR A 20 -4.35 14.36 0.20
CA THR A 20 -3.72 13.94 1.47
C THR A 20 -4.68 13.09 2.27
N LEU A 21 -5.95 13.50 2.31
CA LEU A 21 -7.00 12.73 2.97
C LEU A 21 -7.26 11.39 2.28
N ARG A 22 -7.11 11.32 0.94
CA ARG A 22 -7.20 10.04 0.20
C ARG A 22 -6.17 9.03 0.69
N PHE A 23 -4.91 9.45 0.90
CA PHE A 23 -3.87 8.59 1.46
C PHE A 23 -4.29 8.02 2.81
N LEU A 24 -4.77 8.85 3.73
CA LEU A 24 -5.16 8.42 5.08
C LEU A 24 -6.32 7.41 5.05
N VAL A 25 -7.33 7.64 4.21
CA VAL A 25 -8.49 6.74 4.08
C VAL A 25 -8.12 5.42 3.43
N VAL A 26 -7.40 5.46 2.31
CA VAL A 26 -6.95 4.24 1.63
C VAL A 26 -6.03 3.42 2.52
N ALA A 27 -5.19 4.08 3.34
CA ALA A 27 -4.39 3.41 4.35
C ALA A 27 -5.27 2.60 5.31
N LEU A 28 -6.31 3.21 5.87
CA LEU A 28 -7.23 2.52 6.79
C LEU A 28 -7.97 1.35 6.12
N SER A 29 -8.28 1.45 4.83
CA SER A 29 -8.87 0.36 4.06
C SER A 29 -7.92 -0.83 3.94
N PHE A 30 -6.65 -0.61 3.55
CA PHE A 30 -5.65 -1.68 3.48
C PHE A 30 -5.28 -2.24 4.86
N TYR A 31 -5.32 -1.41 5.90
CA TYR A 31 -5.21 -1.89 7.28
C TYR A 31 -6.34 -2.86 7.60
N GLY A 32 -7.60 -2.49 7.31
CA GLY A 32 -8.75 -3.35 7.52
C GLY A 32 -8.65 -4.67 6.75
N MET A 33 -8.26 -4.59 5.48
CA MET A 33 -8.04 -5.74 4.62
C MET A 33 -6.95 -6.68 5.17
N SER A 34 -5.75 -6.18 5.46
CA SER A 34 -4.63 -6.99 5.97
C SER A 34 -4.91 -7.54 7.36
N THR A 35 -5.52 -6.76 8.26
CA THR A 35 -5.91 -7.25 9.60
C THR A 35 -7.12 -8.20 9.58
N PHE A 36 -7.82 -8.33 8.46
CA PHE A 36 -8.77 -9.42 8.21
C PHE A 36 -8.07 -10.65 7.60
N GLU A 37 -7.21 -10.44 6.61
CA GLU A 37 -6.47 -11.50 5.93
C GLU A 37 -5.50 -12.25 6.87
N GLY A 38 -4.79 -11.55 7.74
CA GLY A 38 -3.84 -12.14 8.69
C GLY A 38 -4.49 -13.22 9.58
N PRO A 39 -5.61 -12.92 10.27
CA PRO A 39 -6.38 -13.92 11.00
C PRO A 39 -6.84 -15.10 10.13
N MET A 40 -7.27 -14.86 8.89
CA MET A 40 -7.65 -15.95 7.98
C MET A 40 -6.44 -16.86 7.67
N MET A 41 -5.27 -16.28 7.39
CA MET A 41 -4.03 -17.03 7.15
C MET A 41 -3.45 -17.72 8.39
N ALA A 42 -3.88 -17.33 9.59
CA ALA A 42 -3.51 -17.99 10.84
C ALA A 42 -4.33 -19.27 11.12
N ILE A 43 -5.46 -19.47 10.42
CA ILE A 43 -6.23 -20.71 10.50
C ILE A 43 -5.43 -21.83 9.83
N LYS A 44 -5.18 -22.93 10.55
CA LYS A 44 -4.29 -24.03 10.10
C LYS A 44 -4.59 -24.54 8.68
N THR A 45 -5.86 -24.67 8.30
CA THR A 45 -6.27 -25.16 6.98
C THR A 45 -5.93 -24.17 5.86
N VAL A 46 -6.08 -22.86 6.12
CA VAL A 46 -5.66 -21.80 5.20
C VAL A 46 -4.14 -21.70 5.16
N ASN A 47 -3.51 -21.74 6.34
CA ASN A 47 -2.06 -21.69 6.48
C ASN A 47 -1.35 -22.84 5.75
N ALA A 48 -1.95 -24.03 5.73
CA ALA A 48 -1.42 -25.16 4.98
C ALA A 48 -1.25 -24.84 3.48
N LEU A 49 -2.04 -23.91 2.93
CA LEU A 49 -1.93 -23.44 1.54
C LEU A 49 -1.09 -22.16 1.42
N SER A 50 -1.20 -21.21 2.35
CA SER A 50 -0.54 -19.91 2.25
C SER A 50 0.90 -19.89 2.75
N HIS A 51 1.30 -20.87 3.58
CA HIS A 51 2.65 -20.94 4.13
C HIS A 51 3.67 -21.28 3.04
N TYR A 52 4.83 -20.61 3.11
CA TYR A 52 5.91 -20.65 2.10
C TYR A 52 5.56 -20.17 0.68
N THR A 53 4.32 -19.73 0.43
CA THR A 53 3.94 -19.18 -0.87
C THR A 53 4.03 -17.65 -0.90
N ASP A 54 3.99 -17.10 -2.11
CA ASP A 54 3.93 -15.66 -2.36
C ASP A 54 2.69 -14.99 -1.75
N TRP A 55 1.68 -15.76 -1.30
CA TRP A 55 0.54 -15.18 -0.60
C TRP A 55 1.00 -14.45 0.66
N THR A 56 1.94 -15.03 1.41
CA THR A 56 2.52 -14.37 2.59
C THR A 56 3.16 -13.03 2.21
N ILE A 57 3.83 -12.96 1.06
CA ILE A 57 4.48 -11.74 0.58
C ILE A 57 3.43 -10.71 0.14
N GLY A 58 2.34 -11.16 -0.48
CA GLY A 58 1.17 -10.34 -0.81
C GLY A 58 0.55 -9.71 0.44
N HIS A 59 0.31 -10.51 1.47
CA HIS A 59 -0.19 -10.06 2.77
C HIS A 59 0.72 -9.01 3.41
N VAL A 60 2.04 -9.30 3.44
CA VAL A 60 3.05 -8.37 3.96
C VAL A 60 2.99 -7.03 3.23
N HIS A 61 2.93 -7.03 1.90
CA HIS A 61 2.91 -5.78 1.13
C HIS A 61 1.55 -5.07 1.16
N ALA A 62 0.44 -5.78 1.35
CA ALA A 62 -0.85 -5.16 1.64
C ALA A 62 -0.79 -4.32 2.93
N GLY A 63 -0.16 -4.85 3.98
CA GLY A 63 0.08 -4.10 5.22
C GLY A 63 1.17 -3.03 5.10
N ALA A 64 2.32 -3.38 4.51
CA ALA A 64 3.48 -2.48 4.45
C ALA A 64 3.25 -1.30 3.50
N LEU A 65 2.87 -1.57 2.25
CA LEU A 65 2.63 -0.54 1.24
C LEU A 65 1.26 0.08 1.44
N GLY A 66 0.22 -0.76 1.51
CA GLY A 66 -1.16 -0.31 1.56
C GLY A 66 -1.52 0.42 2.86
N TRP A 67 -1.01 -0.01 4.02
CA TRP A 67 -1.29 0.64 5.30
C TRP A 67 -0.14 1.54 5.77
N VAL A 68 1.01 0.96 6.15
CA VAL A 68 2.08 1.67 6.87
C VAL A 68 2.65 2.81 6.04
N ALA A 69 3.01 2.56 4.79
CA ALA A 69 3.56 3.58 3.91
C ALA A 69 2.51 4.66 3.60
N MET A 70 1.29 4.28 3.22
CA MET A 70 0.23 5.24 2.88
C MET A 70 -0.14 6.17 4.04
N ILE A 71 -0.30 5.65 5.26
CA ILE A 71 -0.63 6.49 6.42
C ILE A 71 0.52 7.44 6.73
N THR A 72 1.76 6.95 6.67
CA THR A 72 2.96 7.76 6.91
C THR A 72 3.10 8.86 5.87
N ILE A 73 2.90 8.55 4.59
CA ILE A 73 2.96 9.52 3.49
C ILE A 73 1.89 10.60 3.67
N GLY A 74 0.64 10.21 3.96
CA GLY A 74 -0.44 11.16 4.24
C GLY A 74 -0.12 12.07 5.43
N SER A 75 0.39 11.51 6.53
CA SER A 75 0.83 12.27 7.69
C SER A 75 1.98 13.24 7.35
N MET A 76 2.95 12.81 6.54
CA MET A 76 4.06 13.65 6.12
C MET A 76 3.60 14.81 5.23
N TYR A 77 2.71 14.56 4.27
CA TYR A 77 2.14 15.64 3.43
C TYR A 77 1.37 16.68 4.25
N HIS A 78 0.77 16.26 5.37
CA HIS A 78 0.14 17.18 6.30
C HIS A 78 1.18 17.94 7.16
N LEU A 79 2.18 17.24 7.70
CA LEU A 79 3.09 17.79 8.71
C LEU A 79 4.19 18.67 8.12
N ILE A 80 4.83 18.25 7.03
CA ILE A 80 5.97 18.94 6.41
C ILE A 80 5.71 20.43 6.19
N PRO A 81 4.63 20.87 5.52
CA PRO A 81 4.44 22.30 5.29
C PRO A 81 4.35 23.07 6.62
N ARG A 82 3.67 22.53 7.63
CA ARG A 82 3.51 23.18 8.94
C ARG A 82 4.84 23.39 9.66
N VAL A 83 5.70 22.36 9.66
CA VAL A 83 7.03 22.41 10.28
C VAL A 83 7.93 23.44 9.59
N PHE A 84 7.78 23.61 8.27
CA PHE A 84 8.56 24.57 7.48
C PHE A 84 7.88 25.94 7.30
N GLY A 85 6.87 26.26 8.13
CA GLY A 85 6.20 27.57 8.10
C GLY A 85 5.41 27.83 6.82
N ARG A 86 4.77 26.80 6.25
CA ARG A 86 3.97 26.83 5.02
C ARG A 86 2.52 26.46 5.28
N THR A 87 1.63 27.04 4.49
CA THR A 87 0.20 26.70 4.48
C THR A 87 -0.06 25.34 3.85
N GLU A 88 0.69 24.99 2.80
CA GLU A 88 0.50 23.77 2.02
C GLU A 88 1.80 23.28 1.37
N MET A 89 1.77 22.06 0.84
CA MET A 89 2.84 21.49 0.02
C MET A 89 2.99 22.25 -1.30
N HIS A 90 4.17 22.18 -1.91
CA HIS A 90 4.48 22.89 -3.16
C HIS A 90 3.48 22.61 -4.29
N SER A 91 3.04 21.37 -4.47
CA SER A 91 1.99 21.01 -5.42
C SER A 91 1.06 19.94 -4.88
N VAL A 92 -0.22 20.29 -4.73
CA VAL A 92 -1.30 19.36 -4.35
C VAL A 92 -1.59 18.36 -5.48
N ASN A 93 -1.44 18.77 -6.75
CA ASN A 93 -1.62 17.88 -7.90
C ASN A 93 -0.58 16.75 -7.92
N LEU A 94 0.67 17.02 -7.52
CA LEU A 94 1.69 15.98 -7.39
C LEU A 94 1.36 14.98 -6.28
N ILE A 95 0.68 15.41 -5.21
CA ILE A 95 0.15 14.49 -4.18
C ILE A 95 -0.90 13.57 -4.79
N ALA A 96 -1.80 14.10 -5.62
CA ALA A 96 -2.82 13.28 -6.30
C ALA A 96 -2.21 12.28 -7.29
N VAL A 97 -1.16 12.66 -8.03
CA VAL A 97 -0.43 11.73 -8.91
C VAL A 97 0.28 10.64 -8.09
N HIS A 98 0.98 11.02 -7.01
CA HIS A 98 1.60 10.07 -6.11
C HIS A 98 0.58 9.09 -5.53
N PHE A 99 -0.58 9.58 -5.09
CA PHE A 99 -1.67 8.75 -4.58
C PHE A 99 -2.08 7.66 -5.58
N TRP A 100 -2.28 8.02 -6.85
CA TRP A 100 -2.68 7.05 -7.86
C TRP A 100 -1.59 6.05 -8.19
N LEU A 101 -0.34 6.49 -8.30
CA LEU A 101 0.80 5.60 -8.52
C LEU A 101 0.95 4.60 -7.38
N ALA A 102 0.92 5.07 -6.13
CA ALA A 102 1.04 4.23 -4.96
C ALA A 102 -0.16 3.27 -4.84
N THR A 103 -1.37 3.71 -5.15
CA THR A 103 -2.58 2.86 -5.07
C THR A 103 -2.55 1.77 -6.13
N ILE A 104 -2.32 2.12 -7.40
CA ILE A 104 -2.22 1.17 -8.50
C ILE A 104 -1.06 0.21 -8.27
N GLY A 105 0.11 0.72 -7.86
CA GLY A 105 1.27 -0.09 -7.53
C GLY A 105 0.99 -1.11 -6.43
N THR A 106 0.31 -0.69 -5.36
CA THR A 106 -0.12 -1.58 -4.27
C THR A 106 -1.06 -2.68 -4.77
N VAL A 107 -2.10 -2.32 -5.53
CA VAL A 107 -3.09 -3.28 -6.02
C VAL A 107 -2.46 -4.29 -6.98
N LEU A 108 -1.60 -3.86 -7.90
CA LEU A 108 -0.85 -4.76 -8.79
C LEU A 108 0.05 -5.72 -8.02
N TYR A 109 0.74 -5.22 -6.99
CA TYR A 109 1.60 -6.04 -6.14
C TYR A 109 0.77 -7.12 -5.43
N ILE A 110 -0.32 -6.75 -4.76
CA ILE A 110 -1.15 -7.70 -4.01
C ILE A 110 -1.79 -8.72 -4.95
N ALA A 111 -2.38 -8.27 -6.06
CA ALA A 111 -3.05 -9.15 -7.02
C ALA A 111 -2.09 -10.22 -7.58
N SER A 112 -0.89 -9.81 -7.99
CA SER A 112 0.11 -10.76 -8.50
C SER A 112 0.56 -11.78 -7.46
N MET A 113 0.72 -11.36 -6.21
CA MET A 113 1.14 -12.24 -5.11
C MET A 113 0.03 -13.19 -4.63
N TRP A 114 -1.24 -12.79 -4.73
CA TRP A 114 -2.36 -13.72 -4.52
C TRP A 114 -2.43 -14.78 -5.60
N VAL A 115 -2.31 -14.38 -6.88
CA VAL A 115 -2.30 -15.33 -8.00
C VAL A 115 -1.15 -16.32 -7.85
N ASN A 116 0.08 -15.84 -7.63
CA ASN A 116 1.24 -16.70 -7.42
C ASN A 116 1.07 -17.58 -6.18
N GLY A 117 0.64 -16.99 -5.06
CA GLY A 117 0.56 -17.68 -3.78
C GLY A 117 -0.43 -18.84 -3.77
N ILE A 118 -1.63 -18.61 -4.33
CA ILE A 118 -2.66 -19.66 -4.46
C ILE A 118 -2.17 -20.73 -5.44
N MET A 119 -1.62 -20.33 -6.58
CA MET A 119 -1.13 -21.27 -7.59
C MET A 119 0.01 -22.14 -7.06
N GLN A 120 1.02 -21.57 -6.41
CA GLN A 120 2.10 -22.30 -5.75
C GLN A 120 1.55 -23.29 -4.73
N GLY A 121 0.69 -22.82 -3.83
CA GLY A 121 0.09 -23.67 -2.80
C GLY A 121 -0.69 -24.84 -3.38
N LEU A 122 -1.44 -24.62 -4.47
CA LEU A 122 -2.20 -25.66 -5.18
C LEU A 122 -1.29 -26.63 -5.93
N MET A 123 -0.30 -26.13 -6.67
CA MET A 123 0.63 -26.97 -7.43
C MET A 123 1.47 -27.87 -6.52
N TRP A 124 1.95 -27.36 -5.39
CA TRP A 124 2.79 -28.13 -4.45
C TRP A 124 2.04 -29.26 -3.73
N ARG A 125 0.72 -29.19 -3.65
CA ARG A 125 -0.13 -30.25 -3.06
C ARG A 125 -0.94 -31.04 -4.09
N ALA A 126 -0.75 -30.76 -5.39
CA ALA A 126 -1.50 -31.43 -6.43
C ALA A 126 -1.01 -32.87 -6.56
N ILE A 127 -1.94 -33.81 -6.41
CA ILE A 127 -1.68 -35.25 -6.43
C ILE A 127 -2.54 -35.86 -7.53
N ASN A 128 -1.94 -36.71 -8.36
CA ASN A 128 -2.61 -37.48 -9.39
C ASN A 128 -3.50 -38.58 -8.77
N PRO A 129 -4.47 -39.16 -9.53
CA PRO A 129 -5.28 -40.26 -9.04
C PRO A 129 -4.49 -41.49 -8.57
N ASP A 130 -3.25 -41.66 -9.04
CA ASP A 130 -2.34 -42.73 -8.65
C ASP A 130 -1.49 -42.43 -7.39
N GLY A 131 -1.67 -41.25 -6.78
CA GLY A 131 -0.96 -40.82 -5.58
C GLY A 131 0.39 -40.14 -5.83
N THR A 132 0.84 -40.01 -7.09
CA THR A 132 2.07 -39.29 -7.43
C THR A 132 1.86 -37.77 -7.41
N LEU A 133 2.93 -37.00 -7.18
CA LEU A 133 2.87 -35.53 -7.29
C LEU A 133 2.65 -35.13 -8.75
N MET A 134 1.67 -34.26 -9.00
CA MET A 134 1.27 -33.83 -10.34
C MET A 134 2.28 -32.89 -10.98
N TYR A 135 2.91 -32.02 -10.19
CA TYR A 135 3.87 -31.02 -10.66
C TYR A 135 5.22 -31.19 -9.98
N THR A 136 6.29 -30.97 -10.73
CA THR A 136 7.62 -30.71 -10.21
C THR A 136 7.68 -29.32 -9.58
N PHE A 137 8.65 -29.11 -8.70
CA PHE A 137 8.85 -27.79 -8.11
C PHE A 137 9.19 -26.73 -9.17
N ILE A 138 9.99 -27.07 -10.19
CA ILE A 138 10.40 -26.11 -11.22
C ILE A 138 9.22 -25.59 -12.05
N GLU A 139 8.23 -26.44 -12.37
CA GLU A 139 7.00 -26.01 -13.05
C GLU A 139 6.24 -24.96 -12.25
N SER A 140 6.21 -25.07 -10.91
CA SER A 140 5.59 -24.05 -10.06
C SER A 140 6.34 -22.72 -10.07
N VAL A 141 7.68 -22.76 -10.24
CA VAL A 141 8.52 -21.56 -10.35
C VAL A 141 8.28 -20.87 -11.68
N GLU A 142 8.24 -21.64 -12.77
CA GLU A 142 7.94 -21.13 -14.12
C GLU A 142 6.55 -20.52 -14.20
N ALA A 143 5.54 -21.20 -13.63
CA ALA A 143 4.18 -20.69 -13.56
C ALA A 143 4.11 -19.35 -12.79
N SER A 144 4.98 -19.14 -11.81
CA SER A 144 5.04 -17.93 -10.98
C SER A 144 5.70 -16.72 -11.69
N ALA A 145 6.38 -16.93 -12.82
CA ALA A 145 7.14 -15.89 -13.51
C ALA A 145 6.31 -14.66 -13.93
N PRO A 146 5.09 -14.81 -14.49
CA PRO A 146 4.25 -13.66 -14.85
C PRO A 146 3.91 -12.80 -13.62
N GLY A 147 3.62 -13.42 -12.47
CA GLY A 147 3.34 -12.70 -11.23
C GLY A 147 4.55 -11.92 -10.74
N TYR A 148 5.77 -12.45 -10.88
CA TYR A 148 6.99 -11.70 -10.54
C TYR A 148 7.19 -10.46 -11.40
N PHE A 149 6.84 -10.53 -12.69
CA PHE A 149 6.91 -9.38 -13.58
C PHE A 149 5.86 -8.31 -13.22
N VAL A 150 4.61 -8.72 -12.95
CA VAL A 150 3.56 -7.78 -12.51
C VAL A 150 3.92 -7.14 -11.16
N ARG A 151 4.48 -7.92 -10.23
CA ARG A 151 5.00 -7.42 -8.95
C ARG A 151 6.05 -6.34 -9.16
N LEU A 152 7.01 -6.57 -10.07
CA LEU A 152 8.05 -5.60 -10.39
C LEU A 152 7.44 -4.30 -10.93
N ILE A 153 6.48 -4.38 -11.85
CA ILE A 153 5.76 -3.22 -12.37
C ILE A 153 5.05 -2.47 -11.24
N GLY A 154 4.32 -3.18 -10.38
CA GLY A 154 3.66 -2.58 -9.21
C GLY A 154 4.65 -1.86 -8.28
N GLY A 155 5.82 -2.46 -8.05
CA GLY A 155 6.93 -1.85 -7.30
C GLY A 155 7.50 -0.60 -7.99
N LEU A 156 7.64 -0.59 -9.32
CA LEU A 156 8.14 0.58 -10.06
C LEU A 156 7.17 1.76 -9.99
N PHE A 157 5.85 1.51 -10.00
CA PHE A 157 4.84 2.55 -9.74
C PHE A 157 5.05 3.18 -8.36
N TRP A 158 5.31 2.36 -7.35
CA TRP A 158 5.63 2.82 -5.99
C TRP A 158 6.90 3.64 -5.91
N VAL A 159 8.00 3.16 -6.48
CA VAL A 159 9.28 3.88 -6.51
C VAL A 159 9.11 5.22 -7.20
N THR A 160 8.42 5.26 -8.34
CA THR A 160 8.12 6.51 -9.07
C THR A 160 7.30 7.47 -8.21
N GLY A 161 6.30 6.97 -7.49
CA GLY A 161 5.53 7.76 -6.52
C GLY A 161 6.40 8.39 -5.44
N MET A 162 7.32 7.62 -4.86
CA MET A 162 8.25 8.11 -3.84
C MET A 162 9.23 9.16 -4.38
N LEU A 163 9.68 9.03 -5.63
CA LEU A 163 10.50 10.06 -6.29
C LEU A 163 9.71 11.37 -6.47
N ILE A 164 8.43 11.28 -6.85
CA ILE A 164 7.53 12.45 -6.93
C ILE A 164 7.35 13.10 -5.55
N MET A 165 7.18 12.30 -4.50
CA MET A 165 7.13 12.80 -3.13
C MET A 165 8.41 13.53 -2.76
N ALA A 166 9.57 12.92 -2.98
CA ALA A 166 10.88 13.51 -2.67
C ALA A 166 11.06 14.86 -3.37
N PHE A 167 10.71 14.94 -4.65
CA PHE A 167 10.72 16.18 -5.40
C PHE A 167 9.78 17.24 -4.81
N ASN A 168 8.52 16.89 -4.52
CA ASN A 168 7.53 17.82 -3.98
C ASN A 168 7.92 18.34 -2.59
N VAL A 169 8.48 17.47 -1.75
CA VAL A 169 9.02 17.84 -0.43
C VAL A 169 10.21 18.77 -0.58
N TYR A 170 11.18 18.44 -1.43
CA TYR A 170 12.34 19.29 -1.68
C TYR A 170 11.94 20.71 -2.13
N MET A 171 10.98 20.82 -3.05
CA MET A 171 10.47 22.10 -3.52
C MET A 171 9.72 22.87 -2.42
N THR A 172 8.99 22.18 -1.54
CA THR A 172 8.32 22.80 -0.38
C THR A 172 9.34 23.42 0.58
N VAL A 173 10.43 22.68 0.87
CA VAL A 173 11.47 23.10 1.82
C VAL A 173 12.34 24.22 1.27
N LYS A 174 12.68 24.20 -0.02
CA LYS A 174 13.59 25.18 -0.65
C LYS A 174 13.00 26.59 -0.79
N ARG A 175 11.67 26.72 -0.75
CA ARG A 175 10.97 27.98 -0.96
C ARG A 175 11.43 29.01 0.10
N ARG A 176 11.71 30.27 -0.23
CA ARG A 176 12.43 31.20 0.68
C ARG A 176 11.56 31.96 1.70
N GLU A 177 10.26 32.07 1.47
CA GLU A 177 9.37 32.87 2.34
C GLU A 177 8.66 31.99 3.37
N ALA A 178 9.25 31.79 4.55
CA ALA A 178 8.55 31.13 5.65
C ALA A 178 7.56 32.12 6.29
N ILE A 179 6.32 31.69 6.49
CA ILE A 179 5.35 32.46 7.27
C ILE A 179 5.78 32.38 8.73
N SER A 180 5.95 33.54 9.37
CA SER A 180 6.14 33.66 10.82
C SER A 180 4.91 33.08 11.52
N HIS A 181 5.05 31.89 12.13
CA HIS A 181 4.02 31.36 13.01
C HIS A 181 3.99 32.20 14.29
N SER A 182 2.91 32.94 14.52
CA SER A 182 2.60 33.47 15.85
C SER A 182 2.32 32.28 16.78
N ALA A 183 2.99 32.25 17.94
CA ALA A 183 2.76 31.22 18.95
C ALA A 183 1.27 31.17 19.32
N PRO A 184 0.69 29.97 19.55
CA PRO A 184 -0.69 29.89 20.00
C PRO A 184 -0.83 30.66 21.31
N GLN A 185 -1.74 31.63 21.35
CA GLN A 185 -2.19 32.20 22.62
C GLN A 185 -2.81 31.07 23.42
N ALA A 186 -2.17 30.73 24.55
CA ALA A 186 -2.74 29.81 25.51
C ALA A 186 -4.09 30.37 25.98
N ALA A 187 -5.14 29.55 25.87
CA ALA A 187 -6.46 29.83 26.43
C ALA A 187 -6.46 29.58 27.94
#